data_AF-A0A4U0YVY7-F1
#
_entry.id   AF-A0A4U0YVY7-F1
#
_cell.length_a   1.000
_cell.length_b   1.000
_cell.length_c   1.000
_cell.angle_alpha   90.00
_cell.angle_beta   90.00
_cell.angle_gamma   90.00
#
_symmetry.space_group_name_H-M   'P 1'
#
loop_
_entity.id
_entity.type
_entity.pdbx_description
1 polymer ?
#
loop_
_entity_poly.entity_id
_entity_poly.type
_entity_poly.pdbx_seq_one_letter_code
_entity_poly.pdbx_strand_id
1 'polypeptide(L)'
;MSNPDSFIDEVTEEVRRERMFSYLRRYGWIGIAIVLLIVGGAAYTEWNKAQTAANSQAFGDAILAALDQPDAEARHAALTAVGAEGDRSAVLDLLLASDPATNRAGALAALEHAASNASLPA
;
A
#
# COMPACT_ATOMS: atom_id res chain seq x y z
N MET A 1 25.24 49.88 45.85
CA MET A 1 24.26 49.16 46.69
C MET A 1 23.45 48.29 45.76
N SER A 2 23.46 46.96 45.96
CA SER A 2 22.66 46.01 45.18
C SER A 2 21.19 46.25 45.50
N ASN A 3 20.38 46.51 44.47
CA ASN A 3 18.95 46.76 44.63
C ASN A 3 18.27 45.45 45.09
N PRO A 4 17.43 45.49 46.14
CA PRO A 4 16.63 44.34 46.60
C PRO A 4 15.82 43.68 45.46
N ASP A 5 15.41 44.48 44.48
CA ASP A 5 14.67 44.03 43.29
C ASP A 5 15.50 43.06 42.42
N SER A 6 16.83 43.23 42.36
CA SER A 6 17.73 42.36 41.58
C SER A 6 17.78 40.92 42.11
N PHE A 7 17.64 40.73 43.42
CA PHE A 7 17.62 39.40 44.03
C PHE A 7 16.28 38.71 43.80
N ILE A 8 15.17 39.46 43.86
CA ILE A 8 13.82 38.92 43.62
C ILE A 8 13.67 38.45 42.17
N ASP A 9 14.16 39.23 41.22
CA ASP A 9 14.12 38.86 39.81
C ASP A 9 14.99 37.62 39.52
N GLU A 10 16.19 37.50 40.09
CA GLU A 10 17.06 36.35 39.89
C GLU A 10 16.44 35.05 40.44
N VAL A 11 15.91 35.07 41.67
CA VAL A 11 15.29 33.88 42.30
C VAL A 11 13.99 33.48 41.58
N THR A 12 13.18 34.46 41.17
CA THR A 12 11.97 34.18 40.38
C THR A 12 12.35 33.53 39.05
N GLU A 13 13.43 33.98 38.42
CA GLU A 13 13.88 33.45 37.14
C GLU A 13 14.50 32.05 37.26
N GLU A 14 15.21 31.75 38.34
CA GLU A 14 15.67 30.39 38.67
C GLU A 14 14.49 29.43 38.91
N VAL A 15 13.51 29.80 39.74
CA VAL A 15 12.33 28.97 40.03
C VAL A 15 11.50 28.74 38.77
N ARG A 16 11.32 29.77 37.93
CA ARG A 16 10.60 29.66 36.65
C ARG A 16 11.31 28.74 35.67
N ARG A 17 12.64 28.85 35.56
CA ARG A 17 13.48 28.01 34.70
C ARG A 17 13.42 26.54 35.15
N GLU A 18 13.53 26.29 36.44
CA GLU A 18 13.47 24.94 37.01
C GLU A 18 12.09 24.29 36.80
N ARG A 19 11.01 25.05 36.97
CA ARG A 19 9.64 24.60 36.65
C ARG A 19 9.50 24.21 35.17
N MET A 20 10.05 25.01 34.26
CA MET A 20 10.03 24.71 32.81
C MET A 20 10.78 23.40 32.49
N PHE A 21 11.99 23.22 33.02
CA PHE A 21 12.76 21.99 32.80
C PHE A 21 12.09 20.75 33.41
N SER A 22 11.43 20.88 34.55
CA SER A 22 10.62 19.82 35.15
C SER A 22 9.49 19.36 34.21
N TYR A 23 8.76 20.31 33.60
CA TYR A 23 7.70 19.98 32.65
C TYR A 23 8.24 19.32 31.38
N LEU A 24 9.38 19.81 30.87
CA LEU A 24 10.03 19.20 29.71
C LEU A 24 10.48 17.76 30.00
N ARG A 25 11.05 17.49 31.18
CA ARG A 25 11.40 16.12 31.60
C ARG A 25 10.17 15.22 31.78
N ARG A 26 9.06 15.76 32.30
CA ARG A 26 7.83 14.99 32.56
C ARG A 26 7.02 14.68 31.30
N TYR A 27 6.98 15.61 30.34
CA TYR A 27 6.10 15.53 29.16
C TYR A 27 6.86 15.41 27.83
N GLY A 28 8.19 15.61 27.81
CA GLY A 28 8.98 15.57 26.57
C GLY A 28 8.92 14.22 25.84
N TRP A 29 8.79 13.12 26.58
CA TRP A 29 8.59 11.79 26.00
C TRP A 29 7.28 11.68 25.20
N ILE A 30 6.24 12.45 25.56
CA ILE A 30 4.97 12.49 24.81
C ILE A 30 5.21 13.08 23.44
N GLY A 31 5.99 14.16 23.36
CA GLY A 31 6.39 14.75 22.08
C GLY A 31 7.13 13.74 21.19
N ILE A 32 8.08 13.00 21.78
CA ILE A 32 8.80 11.93 21.08
C ILE A 32 7.84 10.83 20.62
N ALA A 33 6.94 10.37 21.49
CA ALA A 33 5.97 9.34 21.17
C ALA A 33 5.02 9.77 20.04
N ILE A 34 4.57 11.02 20.03
CA ILE A 34 3.74 11.58 18.95
C ILE A 34 4.51 11.58 17.64
N VAL A 35 5.78 12.03 17.64
CA VAL A 35 6.61 12.01 16.43
C VAL A 35 6.80 10.59 15.91
N LEU A 36 7.11 9.63 16.79
CA LEU A 36 7.25 8.22 16.41
C LEU A 36 5.95 7.63 15.84
N LEU A 37 4.80 7.98 16.42
CA LEU A 37 3.50 7.53 15.93
C LEU A 37 3.22 8.09 14.54
N ILE A 38 3.46 9.38 14.31
CA ILE A 38 3.26 10.01 13.00
C ILE A 38 4.18 9.40 11.95
N VAL A 39 5.48 9.30 12.26
CA VAL A 39 6.48 8.75 11.32
C VAL A 39 6.22 7.27 11.05
N GLY A 40 5.94 6.48 12.09
CA GLY A 40 5.62 5.06 11.95
C GLY A 40 4.33 4.82 11.17
N GLY A 41 3.29 5.61 11.45
CA GLY A 41 2.04 5.59 10.69
C GLY A 41 2.25 5.94 9.21
N ALA A 42 2.98 7.02 8.93
CA ALA A 42 3.29 7.43 7.57
C ALA A 42 4.08 6.35 6.82
N ALA A 43 5.13 5.81 7.44
CA ALA A 43 5.96 4.74 6.86
C ALA A 43 5.12 3.51 6.51
N TYR A 44 4.22 3.09 7.41
CA TYR A 44 3.32 1.96 7.16
C TYR A 44 2.36 2.23 5.99
N THR A 45 1.78 3.43 5.93
CA THR A 45 0.87 3.78 4.82
C THR A 45 1.58 3.81 3.48
N GLU A 46 2.82 4.32 3.44
CA GLU A 46 3.58 4.40 2.19
C GLU A 46 4.03 3.02 1.73
N TRP A 47 4.46 2.17 2.66
CA TRP A 47 4.81 0.78 2.33
C TRP A 47 3.61 0.01 1.78
N ASN A 48 2.43 0.12 2.40
CA ASN A 48 1.24 -0.55 1.90
C ASN A 48 0.85 -0.10 0.49
N LYS A 49 0.95 1.19 0.18
CA LYS A 49 0.71 1.71 -1.16
C LYS A 49 1.72 1.14 -2.16
N ALA A 50 3.01 1.17 -1.82
CA ALA A 50 4.06 0.63 -2.66
C ALA A 50 3.88 -0.87 -2.93
N GLN A 51 3.50 -1.64 -1.91
CA GLN A 51 3.21 -3.06 -2.04
C GLN A 51 2.02 -3.33 -2.96
N THR A 52 0.95 -2.53 -2.83
CA THR A 52 -0.25 -2.66 -3.66
C THR A 52 0.06 -2.36 -5.13
N ALA A 53 0.86 -1.30 -5.38
CA ALA A 53 1.34 -0.95 -6.71
C ALA A 53 2.23 -2.05 -7.30
N ALA A 54 3.18 -2.57 -6.53
CA ALA A 54 4.06 -3.66 -6.96
C ALA A 54 3.29 -4.94 -7.29
N ASN A 55 2.27 -5.31 -6.49
CA ASN A 55 1.43 -6.46 -6.77
C ASN A 55 0.62 -6.29 -8.07
N SER A 56 0.17 -5.07 -8.37
CA SER A 56 -0.52 -4.78 -9.64
C SER A 56 0.43 -4.80 -10.83
N GLN A 57 1.66 -4.29 -10.67
CA GLN A 57 2.69 -4.36 -11.70
C GLN A 57 3.08 -5.80 -12.01
N ALA A 58 3.36 -6.62 -10.98
CA ALA A 58 3.71 -8.03 -11.16
C ALA A 58 2.64 -8.83 -11.92
N PHE A 59 1.36 -8.56 -11.65
CA PHE A 59 0.25 -9.16 -12.40
C PHE A 59 0.24 -8.73 -13.87
N GLY A 60 0.41 -7.43 -14.13
CA GLY A 60 0.50 -6.89 -15.50
C GLY A 60 1.69 -7.45 -16.27
N ASP A 61 2.86 -7.51 -15.64
CA ASP A 61 4.08 -8.07 -16.22
C ASP A 61 3.91 -9.56 -16.55
N ALA A 62 3.23 -10.33 -15.70
CA ALA A 62 2.91 -11.73 -15.97
C ALA A 62 1.98 -11.88 -17.18
N ILE A 63 0.96 -11.02 -17.32
CA ILE A 63 0.10 -11.00 -18.51
C ILE A 63 0.91 -10.64 -19.76
N LEU A 64 1.72 -9.59 -19.71
CA LEU A 64 2.52 -9.17 -20.86
C LEU A 64 3.50 -10.26 -21.28
N ALA A 65 4.17 -10.91 -20.33
CA ALA A 65 5.05 -12.03 -20.61
C ALA A 65 4.30 -13.22 -21.23
N ALA A 66 3.08 -13.53 -20.76
CA ALA A 66 2.25 -14.57 -21.36
C ALA A 66 1.81 -14.21 -22.79
N LEU A 67 1.46 -12.95 -23.04
CA LEU A 67 1.03 -12.47 -24.35
C LEU A 67 2.17 -12.42 -25.38
N ASP A 68 3.41 -12.20 -24.94
CA ASP A 68 4.61 -12.14 -25.78
C ASP A 68 5.05 -13.51 -26.33
N GLN A 69 4.46 -14.59 -25.82
CA GLN A 69 4.76 -15.94 -26.30
C GLN A 69 4.37 -16.09 -27.77
N PRO A 70 5.24 -16.55 -28.68
CA PRO A 70 4.97 -16.53 -30.12
C PRO A 70 3.83 -17.45 -30.54
N ASP A 71 3.74 -18.63 -29.92
CA ASP A 71 2.74 -19.64 -30.24
C ASP A 71 1.42 -19.42 -29.47
N ALA A 72 0.29 -19.68 -30.13
CA ALA A 72 -1.05 -19.45 -29.57
C ALA A 72 -1.38 -20.40 -28.41
N GLU A 73 -1.00 -21.69 -28.51
CA GLU A 73 -1.22 -22.65 -27.42
C GLU A 73 -0.33 -22.31 -26.23
N ALA A 74 0.93 -21.97 -26.48
CA ALA A 74 1.86 -21.59 -25.42
C ALA A 74 1.46 -20.28 -24.72
N ARG A 75 0.94 -19.29 -25.45
CA ARG A 75 0.35 -18.07 -24.88
C ARG A 75 -0.86 -18.39 -24.00
N HIS A 76 -1.76 -19.25 -24.48
CA HIS A 76 -2.92 -19.67 -23.70
C HIS A 76 -2.49 -20.40 -22.42
N ALA A 77 -1.54 -21.35 -22.51
CA ALA A 77 -1.00 -22.04 -21.35
C ALA A 77 -0.36 -21.07 -20.34
N ALA A 78 0.43 -20.11 -20.82
CA ALA A 78 1.03 -19.08 -19.97
C ALA A 78 -0.03 -18.20 -19.29
N LEU A 79 -1.08 -17.79 -20.01
CA LEU A 79 -2.20 -17.03 -19.44
C LEU A 79 -2.92 -17.84 -18.35
N THR A 80 -3.22 -19.13 -18.58
CA THR A 80 -3.87 -19.98 -17.56
C THR A 80 -3.02 -20.19 -16.31
N ALA A 81 -1.71 -19.99 -16.39
CA ALA A 81 -0.79 -20.07 -15.26
C ALA A 81 -0.70 -18.77 -14.45
N VAL A 82 -1.23 -17.66 -14.95
CA VAL A 82 -1.26 -16.38 -14.21
C VAL A 82 -2.30 -16.48 -13.09
N GLY A 83 -1.85 -16.41 -11.85
CA GLY A 83 -2.75 -16.33 -10.70
C GLY A 83 -3.50 -15.01 -10.67
N ALA A 84 -4.83 -15.06 -10.76
CA ALA A 84 -5.71 -13.90 -10.70
C ALA A 84 -6.79 -14.10 -9.64
N GLU A 85 -7.04 -13.06 -8.84
CA GLU A 85 -8.05 -13.04 -7.78
C GLU A 85 -8.93 -11.80 -7.91
N GLY A 86 -10.17 -11.89 -7.44
CA GLY A 86 -11.17 -10.80 -7.53
C GLY A 86 -11.32 -10.29 -8.96
N ASP A 87 -11.40 -8.98 -9.13
CA ASP A 87 -11.61 -8.32 -10.43
C ASP A 87 -10.56 -8.69 -11.50
N ARG A 88 -9.36 -9.10 -11.08
CA ARG A 88 -8.30 -9.52 -12.01
C ARG A 88 -8.65 -10.81 -12.74
N SER A 89 -9.47 -11.68 -12.15
CA SER A 89 -9.87 -12.93 -12.79
C SER A 89 -10.72 -12.66 -14.03
N ALA A 90 -11.60 -11.65 -14.00
CA ALA A 90 -12.40 -11.25 -15.16
C ALA A 90 -11.53 -10.79 -16.33
N VAL A 91 -10.49 -9.99 -16.05
CA VAL A 91 -9.55 -9.56 -17.08
C VAL A 91 -8.84 -10.76 -17.70
N LEU A 92 -8.41 -11.72 -16.86
CA LEU A 92 -7.77 -12.94 -17.34
C LEU A 92 -8.72 -13.78 -18.21
N ASP A 93 -9.97 -13.96 -17.78
CA ASP A 93 -11.00 -14.70 -18.51
C ASP A 93 -11.29 -14.07 -19.88
N LEU A 94 -11.38 -12.74 -19.95
CA LEU A 94 -11.55 -12.02 -21.22
C LEU A 94 -10.35 -12.18 -22.15
N LEU A 95 -9.12 -12.21 -21.60
CA LEU A 95 -7.90 -12.47 -22.39
C LEU A 95 -7.87 -13.92 -22.89
N LEU A 96 -8.24 -14.89 -22.07
CA LEU A 96 -8.36 -16.30 -22.48
C LEU A 96 -9.44 -16.49 -23.55
N ALA A 97 -10.49 -15.67 -23.54
CA ALA A 97 -11.54 -15.67 -24.54
C ALA A 97 -11.17 -14.96 -25.86
N SER A 98 -10.02 -14.28 -25.93
CA SER A 98 -9.69 -13.39 -27.04
C SER A 98 -9.38 -14.09 -28.37
N ASP A 99 -9.01 -15.39 -28.34
CA ASP A 99 -8.72 -16.18 -29.53
C ASP A 99 -9.67 -17.40 -29.68
N PRO A 100 -10.92 -17.18 -30.10
CA PRO A 100 -11.87 -18.27 -30.33
C PRO A 100 -11.56 -19.05 -31.62
N ALA A 101 -10.66 -18.57 -32.49
CA ALA A 101 -10.31 -19.24 -33.73
C ALA A 101 -9.44 -20.47 -33.44
N THR A 102 -8.51 -20.34 -32.49
CA THR A 102 -7.64 -21.43 -32.04
C THR A 102 -8.37 -22.38 -31.08
N ASN A 103 -9.10 -21.86 -30.09
CA ASN A 103 -9.81 -22.70 -29.10
C ASN A 103 -11.18 -22.12 -28.73
N ARG A 104 -12.18 -22.36 -29.59
CA ARG A 104 -13.55 -21.89 -29.37
C ARG A 104 -14.17 -22.39 -28.07
N ALA A 105 -13.94 -23.67 -27.72
CA ALA A 105 -14.52 -24.25 -26.52
C ALA A 105 -13.94 -23.63 -25.25
N GLY A 106 -12.62 -23.44 -25.21
CA GLY A 106 -11.94 -22.74 -24.11
C GLY A 106 -12.38 -21.28 -23.98
N ALA A 107 -12.51 -20.57 -25.11
CA ALA A 107 -12.97 -19.19 -25.10
C ALA A 107 -14.40 -19.04 -24.54
N LEU A 108 -15.31 -19.94 -24.92
CA LEU A 108 -16.68 -19.95 -24.37
C LEU A 108 -16.68 -20.29 -22.88
N ALA A 109 -15.85 -21.24 -22.44
CA ALA A 109 -15.75 -21.60 -21.02
C ALA A 109 -15.23 -20.43 -20.17
N ALA A 110 -14.24 -19.68 -20.67
CA ALA A 110 -13.73 -18.49 -20.00
C ALA A 110 -14.79 -17.38 -19.90
N LEU A 111 -15.55 -17.14 -20.97
CA LEU A 111 -16.66 -16.18 -20.93
C LEU A 111 -17.78 -16.59 -19.98
N GLU A 112 -18.13 -17.88 -19.93
CA GLU A 112 -19.13 -18.40 -19.00
C GLU A 112 -18.65 -18.27 -17.54
N HIS A 113 -17.36 -18.54 -17.29
CA HIS A 113 -16.77 -18.33 -15.96
C HIS A 113 -16.85 -16.86 -15.54
N ALA A 114 -16.47 -15.93 -16.42
CA ALA A 114 -16.60 -14.50 -16.14
C ALA A 114 -18.06 -14.10 -15.92
N ALA A 115 -19.00 -14.57 -16.75
CA ALA A 115 -20.42 -14.23 -16.65
C ALA A 115 -21.10 -14.78 -15.38
N SER A 116 -20.67 -15.95 -14.89
CA SER A 116 -21.23 -16.59 -13.70
C SER A 116 -20.57 -16.16 -12.39
N ASN A 117 -19.48 -15.39 -12.45
CA ASN A 117 -18.76 -14.94 -11.27
C ASN A 117 -19.46 -13.73 -10.60
N ALA A 118 -20.28 -14.01 -9.61
CA ALA A 118 -21.04 -13.02 -8.84
C ALA A 118 -20.19 -12.10 -7.94
N SER A 119 -18.88 -12.34 -7.84
CA SER A 119 -17.96 -11.48 -7.08
C SER A 119 -17.43 -10.30 -7.90
N LEU A 120 -17.66 -10.32 -9.21
CA LEU A 120 -17.24 -9.24 -10.11
C LEU A 120 -18.16 -8.01 -9.98
N PRO A 121 -17.63 -6.80 -10.23
CA PRO A 121 -18.44 -5.60 -10.31
C PRO A 121 -19.47 -5.70 -11.45
N ALA A 122 -20.68 -5.20 -11.19
CA ALA A 122 -21.81 -5.18 -12.12
C ALA A 122 -21.70 -4.10 -13.20
#